data_AF-A0A4Q4M117-F1
#
_entry.id   AF-A0A4Q4M117-F1
#
_cell.length_a   1.000
_cell.length_b   1.000
_cell.length_c   1.000
_cell.angle_alpha   90.00
_cell.angle_beta   90.00
_cell.angle_gamma   90.00
#
_symmetry.space_group_name_H-M   'P 1'
#
loop_
_entity.id
_entity.type
_entity.pdbx_description
1 polymer ?
#
loop_
_entity_poly.entity_id
_entity_poly.type
_entity_poly.pdbx_seq_one_letter_code
_entity_poly.pdbx_strand_id
1 'polypeptide(L)'
;MAVAPSQESSTSKLDTFLSAHPEIQIGRAAFERLQSTHAGGDSFAIVNKPFENMVLHQEFDADTRERIYVVALINDQRAFDDYKQNCGTTSDEDRCDCAENQGPDHLIYERVVEYKIADCKKHEGEPDPNCSACWPILCGSKCTP
;
A
#
# COMPACT_ATOMS: atom_id res chain seq x y z
N MET A 1 27.77 -34.62 0.50
CA MET A 1 26.29 -34.56 0.46
C MET A 1 25.91 -33.09 0.52
N ALA A 2 25.19 -32.58 -0.48
CA ALA A 2 24.84 -31.17 -0.58
C ALA A 2 23.70 -30.84 0.40
N VAL A 3 23.90 -29.85 1.26
CA VAL A 3 22.84 -29.27 2.09
C VAL A 3 22.09 -28.28 1.21
N ALA A 4 20.82 -28.58 0.92
CA ALA A 4 19.93 -27.66 0.24
C ALA A 4 19.67 -26.44 1.13
N PRO A 5 19.75 -25.19 0.64
CA PRO A 5 19.35 -24.02 1.41
C PRO A 5 17.84 -24.04 1.61
N SER A 6 17.44 -23.92 2.87
CA SER A 6 16.07 -24.01 3.38
C SER A 6 15.11 -23.05 2.69
N GLN A 7 14.12 -23.60 1.97
CA GLN A 7 12.91 -22.89 1.50
C GLN A 7 11.87 -22.67 2.62
N GLU A 8 12.26 -22.74 3.89
CA GLU A 8 11.41 -22.42 5.06
C GLU A 8 11.25 -20.90 5.31
N SER A 9 11.72 -20.04 4.40
CA SER A 9 12.12 -18.65 4.76
C SER A 9 11.19 -17.52 4.30
N SER A 10 10.24 -17.75 3.38
CA SER A 10 9.32 -16.69 2.88
C SER A 10 7.84 -17.02 3.11
N THR A 11 7.41 -18.24 2.80
CA THR A 11 6.02 -18.69 3.00
C THR A 11 5.62 -18.63 4.48
N SER A 12 6.46 -19.14 5.39
CA SER A 12 6.21 -19.12 6.83
C SER A 12 6.05 -17.71 7.41
N LYS A 13 6.76 -16.71 6.84
CA LYS A 13 6.65 -15.30 7.26
C LYS A 13 5.36 -14.66 6.76
N LEU A 14 4.97 -14.96 5.52
CA LEU A 14 3.69 -14.53 4.95
C LEU A 14 2.51 -15.10 5.74
N ASP A 15 2.52 -16.40 6.05
CA ASP A 15 1.45 -17.03 6.83
C ASP A 15 1.36 -16.45 8.24
N THR A 16 2.51 -16.18 8.89
CA THR A 16 2.56 -15.51 10.21
C THR A 16 1.97 -14.11 10.13
N PHE A 17 2.33 -13.33 9.10
CA PHE A 17 1.82 -11.99 8.87
C PHE A 17 0.31 -11.99 8.66
N LEU A 18 -0.21 -12.84 7.76
CA LEU A 18 -1.65 -12.94 7.49
C LEU A 18 -2.43 -13.42 8.72
N SER A 19 -1.85 -14.30 9.52
CA SER A 19 -2.46 -14.76 10.78
C SER A 19 -2.52 -13.66 11.84
N ALA A 20 -1.57 -12.72 11.82
CA ALA A 20 -1.55 -11.57 12.72
C ALA A 20 -2.55 -10.46 12.31
N HIS A 21 -2.97 -10.42 11.03
CA HIS A 21 -3.86 -9.40 10.48
C HIS A 21 -5.12 -10.04 9.86
N PRO A 22 -6.05 -10.55 10.67
CA PRO A 22 -7.26 -11.22 10.18
C PRO A 22 -8.22 -10.29 9.41
N GLU A 23 -8.04 -8.97 9.50
CA GLU A 23 -8.78 -8.00 8.69
C GLU A 23 -8.38 -8.01 7.19
N ILE A 24 -7.20 -8.56 6.86
CA ILE A 24 -6.72 -8.66 5.49
C ILE A 24 -7.50 -9.74 4.77
N GLN A 25 -8.34 -9.33 3.81
CA GLN A 25 -8.99 -10.28 2.93
C GLN A 25 -7.99 -10.80 1.89
N ILE A 26 -8.12 -12.06 1.48
CA ILE A 26 -7.12 -12.71 0.62
C ILE A 26 -7.74 -13.04 -0.74
N GLY A 27 -7.00 -12.71 -1.81
CA GLY A 27 -7.27 -13.16 -3.17
C GLY A 27 -8.14 -12.23 -4.02
N ARG A 28 -8.13 -12.51 -5.33
CA ARG A 28 -8.77 -11.67 -6.36
C ARG A 28 -10.27 -11.52 -6.18
N ALA A 29 -10.98 -12.60 -5.85
CA ALA A 29 -12.43 -12.55 -5.67
C ALA A 29 -12.85 -11.63 -4.51
N ALA A 30 -12.05 -11.56 -3.43
CA ALA A 30 -12.29 -10.63 -2.34
C ALA A 30 -12.07 -9.19 -2.80
N PHE A 31 -10.98 -8.94 -3.55
CA PHE A 31 -10.68 -7.65 -4.14
C PHE A 31 -11.81 -7.14 -5.05
N GLU A 32 -12.24 -7.94 -6.02
CA GLU A 32 -13.27 -7.53 -6.99
C GLU A 32 -14.62 -7.25 -6.32
N ARG A 33 -14.97 -8.06 -5.30
CA ARG A 33 -16.17 -7.83 -4.49
C ARG A 33 -16.08 -6.51 -3.72
N LEU A 34 -14.96 -6.23 -3.05
CA LEU A 34 -14.77 -4.99 -2.28
C LEU A 34 -14.75 -3.77 -3.20
N GLN A 35 -14.00 -3.84 -4.30
CA GLN A 35 -13.96 -2.79 -5.31
C GLN A 35 -15.36 -2.50 -5.86
N SER A 36 -16.16 -3.53 -6.15
CA SER A 36 -17.55 -3.34 -6.58
C SER A 36 -18.45 -2.77 -5.49
N THR A 37 -18.23 -3.14 -4.22
CA THR A 37 -19.02 -2.67 -3.08
C THR A 37 -18.80 -1.18 -2.81
N HIS A 38 -17.58 -0.70 -3.03
CA HIS A 38 -17.17 0.68 -2.80
C HIS A 38 -17.06 1.49 -4.11
N ALA A 39 -17.55 0.94 -5.21
CA ALA A 39 -17.54 1.62 -6.50
C ALA A 39 -18.38 2.91 -6.44
N GLY A 40 -17.75 4.05 -6.69
CA GLY A 40 -18.40 5.37 -6.76
C GLY A 40 -18.22 6.26 -5.54
N GLY A 41 -17.53 5.82 -4.48
CA GLY A 41 -17.05 6.69 -3.42
C GLY A 41 -15.76 7.41 -3.81
N ASP A 42 -15.57 8.65 -3.36
CA ASP A 42 -14.29 9.34 -3.52
C ASP A 42 -13.25 8.69 -2.61
N SER A 43 -12.31 7.97 -3.22
CA SER A 43 -11.38 7.10 -2.53
C SER A 43 -10.05 7.04 -3.27
N PHE A 44 -9.00 6.67 -2.53
CA PHE A 44 -7.68 6.49 -3.09
C PHE A 44 -7.04 5.21 -2.56
N ALA A 45 -6.27 4.56 -3.42
CA ALA A 45 -5.59 3.32 -3.10
C ALA A 45 -4.10 3.54 -2.82
N ILE A 46 -3.60 2.85 -1.79
CA ILE A 46 -2.17 2.64 -1.58
C ILE A 46 -1.86 1.17 -1.86
N VAL A 47 -0.94 0.94 -2.79
CA VAL A 47 -0.50 -0.39 -3.18
C VAL A 47 0.96 -0.59 -2.79
N ASN A 48 1.21 -1.60 -1.96
CA ASN A 48 2.54 -1.99 -1.50
C ASN A 48 2.84 -3.44 -1.84
N LYS A 49 4.13 -3.80 -1.82
CA LYS A 49 4.60 -5.17 -2.05
C LYS A 49 5.42 -5.66 -0.84
N PRO A 50 4.75 -6.02 0.29
CA PRO A 50 5.44 -6.42 1.52
C PRO A 50 6.22 -7.73 1.40
N PHE A 51 5.81 -8.61 0.47
CA PHE A 51 6.49 -9.87 0.17
C PHE A 51 6.61 -10.05 -1.34
N GLU A 52 7.62 -10.81 -1.80
CA GLU A 52 7.86 -11.03 -3.23
C GLU A 52 6.64 -11.58 -3.97
N ASN A 53 5.87 -12.42 -3.27
CA ASN A 53 4.70 -13.12 -3.77
C ASN A 53 3.37 -12.51 -3.29
N MET A 54 3.37 -11.29 -2.74
CA MET A 54 2.16 -10.62 -2.27
C MET A 54 2.12 -9.15 -2.71
N VAL A 55 1.02 -8.75 -3.34
CA VAL A 55 0.63 -7.34 -3.49
C VAL A 55 -0.41 -7.02 -2.43
N LEU A 56 -0.16 -6.01 -1.63
CA LEU A 56 -1.06 -5.48 -0.61
C LEU A 56 -1.76 -4.25 -1.18
N HIS A 57 -3.06 -4.33 -1.33
CA HIS A 57 -3.90 -3.23 -1.78
C HIS A 57 -4.72 -2.70 -0.59
N GLN A 58 -4.65 -1.40 -0.34
CA GLN A 58 -5.42 -0.74 0.71
C GLN A 58 -6.18 0.43 0.10
N GLU A 59 -7.48 0.49 0.35
CA GLU A 59 -8.34 1.59 -0.09
C GLU A 59 -8.68 2.49 1.08
N PHE A 60 -8.64 3.80 0.86
CA PHE A 60 -8.94 4.81 1.86
C PHE A 60 -9.99 5.77 1.33
N ASP A 61 -10.83 6.24 2.25
CA ASP A 61 -11.79 7.30 1.96
C ASP A 61 -11.05 8.64 1.78
N ALA A 62 -11.35 9.38 0.72
CA ALA A 62 -10.60 10.58 0.37
C ALA A 62 -10.78 11.72 1.39
N ASP A 63 -11.95 11.82 1.99
CA ASP A 63 -12.30 12.87 2.95
C ASP A 63 -11.75 12.58 4.35
N THR A 64 -12.03 11.39 4.87
CA THR A 64 -11.68 10.99 6.24
C THR A 64 -10.30 10.37 6.36
N ARG A 65 -9.75 9.85 5.24
CA ARG A 65 -8.48 9.13 5.16
C ARG A 65 -8.47 7.83 5.97
N GLU A 66 -9.64 7.36 6.38
CA GLU A 66 -9.80 6.08 7.06
C GLU A 66 -9.76 4.93 6.06
N ARG A 67 -9.16 3.81 6.46
CA ARG A 67 -9.08 2.62 5.61
C ARG A 67 -10.47 2.02 5.44
N ILE A 68 -10.91 1.92 4.19
CA ILE A 68 -12.16 1.26 3.83
C ILE A 68 -11.95 -0.27 3.84
N TYR A 69 -10.92 -0.74 3.15
CA TYR A 69 -10.59 -2.17 3.09
C TYR A 69 -9.11 -2.42 2.81
N VAL A 70 -8.67 -3.64 3.10
CA VAL A 70 -7.33 -4.14 2.78
C VAL A 70 -7.41 -5.55 2.20
N VAL A 71 -6.66 -5.78 1.13
CA VAL A 71 -6.60 -7.07 0.44
C VAL A 71 -5.16 -7.49 0.14
N ALA A 72 -4.85 -8.74 0.44
CA ALA A 72 -3.64 -9.43 0.02
C ALA A 72 -3.90 -10.22 -1.27
N LEU A 73 -3.26 -9.81 -2.37
CA LEU A 73 -3.25 -10.52 -3.64
C LEU A 73 -1.97 -11.37 -3.71
N ILE A 74 -2.11 -12.64 -3.34
CA ILE A 74 -0.99 -13.59 -3.23
C ILE A 74 -0.85 -14.36 -4.54
N ASN A 75 0.36 -14.42 -5.09
CA ASN A 75 0.66 -15.09 -6.38
C ASN A 75 -0.24 -14.62 -7.54
N ASP A 76 -0.76 -13.40 -7.47
CA ASP A 76 -1.67 -12.85 -8.49
C ASP A 76 -0.87 -12.09 -9.55
N GLN A 77 -0.69 -12.72 -10.72
CA GLN A 77 0.11 -12.16 -11.80
C GLN A 77 -0.41 -10.79 -12.27
N ARG A 78 -1.73 -10.63 -12.36
CA ARG A 78 -2.34 -9.37 -12.77
C ARG A 78 -2.01 -8.25 -11.78
N ALA A 79 -2.07 -8.54 -10.48
CA ALA A 79 -1.70 -7.57 -9.45
C ALA A 79 -0.23 -7.16 -9.55
N PHE A 80 0.67 -8.09 -9.87
CA PHE A 80 2.09 -7.76 -10.06
C PHE A 80 2.33 -6.91 -11.30
N ASP A 81 1.66 -7.23 -12.40
CA ASP A 81 1.79 -6.47 -13.64
C ASP A 81 1.26 -5.04 -13.44
N ASP A 82 0.10 -4.89 -12.80
CA ASP A 82 -0.50 -3.60 -12.44
C ASP A 82 0.43 -2.79 -11.51
N TYR A 83 0.99 -3.44 -10.48
CA TYR A 83 1.94 -2.80 -9.56
C TYR A 83 3.21 -2.34 -10.29
N LYS A 84 3.75 -3.17 -11.18
CA LYS A 84 4.96 -2.83 -11.94
C LYS A 84 4.72 -1.68 -12.90
N GLN A 85 3.54 -1.62 -13.53
CA GLN A 85 3.18 -0.57 -14.46
C GLN A 85 2.95 0.78 -13.75
N ASN A 86 2.31 0.77 -12.58
CA ASN A 86 1.85 1.99 -11.92
C ASN A 86 2.76 2.47 -10.78
N CYS A 87 3.53 1.57 -10.17
CA CYS A 87 4.40 1.86 -9.03
C CYS A 87 5.87 1.46 -9.26
N GLY A 88 6.20 0.86 -10.41
CA GLY A 88 7.57 0.43 -10.74
C GLY A 88 8.48 1.55 -11.26
N THR A 89 7.95 2.75 -11.48
CA THR A 89 8.70 3.92 -12.00
C THR A 89 8.79 5.08 -11.01
N THR A 90 8.07 5.03 -9.89
CA THR A 90 8.24 5.99 -8.79
C THR A 90 9.55 5.64 -8.08
N SER A 91 10.59 6.48 -8.24
CA SER A 91 11.84 6.38 -7.48
C SER A 91 11.54 6.04 -6.02
N ASP A 92 12.32 5.13 -5.44
CA ASP A 92 12.28 4.75 -4.02
C ASP A 92 12.40 5.94 -3.03
N GLU A 93 12.62 7.16 -3.52
CA GLU A 93 12.93 8.36 -2.75
C GLU A 93 11.70 9.12 -2.20
N ASP A 94 10.48 8.87 -2.70
CA ASP A 94 9.24 9.56 -2.28
C ASP A 94 8.27 8.67 -1.48
N ARG A 95 8.68 7.46 -1.13
CA ARG A 95 7.89 6.57 -0.29
C ARG A 95 8.16 6.86 1.18
N CYS A 96 7.11 6.80 2.00
CA CYS A 96 7.25 6.81 3.45
C CYS A 96 7.97 5.52 3.87
N ASP A 97 9.30 5.56 3.89
CA ASP A 97 10.22 4.41 3.97
C ASP A 97 10.31 3.76 5.36
N CYS A 98 9.32 4.02 6.21
CA CYS A 98 9.28 3.49 7.57
C CYS A 98 9.23 1.94 7.59
N ALA A 99 8.78 1.31 6.50
CA ALA A 99 8.73 -0.14 6.36
C ALA A 99 10.10 -0.81 6.25
N GLU A 100 11.11 -0.15 5.67
CA GLU A 100 12.46 -0.73 5.57
C GLU A 100 13.05 -0.99 6.97
N ASN A 101 12.73 -0.12 7.92
CA ASN A 101 13.22 -0.21 9.30
C ASN A 101 12.25 -0.93 10.27
N GLN A 102 10.96 -1.01 9.96
CA GLN A 102 9.93 -1.51 10.88
C GLN A 102 9.20 -2.78 10.41
N GLY A 103 9.47 -3.27 9.20
CA GLY A 103 8.93 -4.51 8.67
C GLY A 103 7.52 -4.37 8.03
N PRO A 104 6.96 -5.49 7.54
CA PRO A 104 5.73 -5.49 6.73
C PRO A 104 4.48 -5.05 7.49
N ASP A 105 4.44 -5.23 8.81
CA ASP A 105 3.37 -4.74 9.70
C ASP A 105 3.20 -3.22 9.66
N HIS A 106 4.29 -2.51 9.34
CA HIS A 106 4.28 -1.07 9.21
C HIS A 106 3.58 -0.61 7.93
N LEU A 107 3.43 -1.48 6.93
CA LEU A 107 2.71 -1.18 5.68
C LEU A 107 1.20 -1.30 5.81
N ILE A 108 0.68 -1.72 6.97
CA ILE A 108 -0.75 -1.86 7.24
C ILE A 108 -1.24 -0.64 8.00
N TYR A 109 -2.02 0.22 7.34
CA TYR A 109 -2.46 1.50 7.87
C TYR A 109 -3.95 1.47 8.20
N GLU A 110 -4.34 1.88 9.40
CA GLU A 110 -5.76 2.06 9.74
C GLU A 110 -6.30 3.38 9.16
N ARG A 111 -5.43 4.38 9.07
CA ARG A 111 -5.69 5.67 8.42
C ARG A 111 -4.40 6.24 7.85
N VAL A 112 -4.56 7.18 6.93
CA VAL A 112 -3.48 7.97 6.34
C VAL A 112 -3.43 9.34 6.99
N VAL A 113 -2.23 9.81 7.31
CA VAL A 113 -1.98 11.12 7.93
C VAL A 113 -1.14 11.99 7.02
N GLU A 114 -1.38 13.30 7.05
CA GLU A 114 -0.52 14.27 6.39
C GLU A 114 0.80 14.36 7.13
N TYR A 115 1.86 13.92 6.46
CA TYR A 115 3.24 14.05 6.93
C TYR A 115 3.82 15.42 6.56
N LYS A 116 3.49 15.90 5.35
CA LYS A 116 3.90 17.23 4.87
C LYS A 116 2.72 17.91 4.18
N ILE A 117 2.40 19.11 4.62
CA ILE A 117 1.39 19.95 3.97
C ILE A 117 1.91 20.35 2.59
N ALA A 118 1.03 20.42 1.59
CA ALA A 118 1.35 20.98 0.28
C ALA A 118 1.85 22.44 0.46
N ASP A 119 3.04 22.75 -0.05
CA ASP A 119 3.64 24.10 -0.01
C ASP A 119 3.99 24.55 -1.44
N CYS A 120 2.98 24.56 -2.30
CA CYS A 120 3.11 24.89 -3.71
C CYS A 120 3.18 26.40 -3.90
N LYS A 121 4.40 26.96 -3.94
CA LYS A 121 4.60 28.41 -4.20
C LYS A 121 4.39 28.82 -5.66
N LYS A 122 4.16 27.84 -6.56
CA LYS A 122 4.07 28.06 -8.02
C LYS A 122 2.63 28.16 -8.53
N HIS A 123 1.69 27.47 -7.89
CA HIS A 123 0.30 27.45 -8.29
C HIS A 123 -0.53 28.02 -7.14
N GLU A 124 -0.92 29.29 -7.25
CA GLU A 124 -1.87 29.94 -6.35
C GLU A 124 -3.29 29.66 -6.86
N GLY A 125 -4.00 28.72 -6.24
CA GLY A 125 -5.37 28.36 -6.61
C GLY A 125 -5.57 26.86 -6.76
N GLU A 126 -6.00 26.43 -7.95
CA GLU A 126 -6.30 25.02 -8.23
C GLU A 126 -4.99 24.20 -8.29
N PRO A 127 -4.86 23.10 -7.50
CA PRO A 127 -3.64 22.32 -7.46
C PRO A 127 -3.39 21.60 -8.79
N ASP A 128 -2.18 21.72 -9.33
CA ASP A 128 -1.79 21.02 -10.55
C ASP A 128 -1.54 19.52 -10.26
N PRO A 129 -2.21 18.58 -10.97
CA PRO A 129 -2.10 17.15 -10.72
C PRO A 129 -0.71 16.57 -11.00
N ASN A 130 0.14 17.28 -11.75
CA ASN A 130 1.52 16.87 -12.04
C ASN A 130 2.55 17.58 -11.15
N CYS A 131 2.13 18.45 -10.23
CA CYS A 131 3.04 19.17 -9.34
C CYS A 131 3.08 18.55 -7.94
N SER A 132 4.15 17.81 -7.62
CA SER A 132 4.31 17.17 -6.31
C SER A 132 4.27 18.14 -5.11
N ALA A 133 4.63 19.42 -5.30
CA ALA A 133 4.53 20.43 -4.25
C ALA A 133 3.09 20.88 -3.94
N CYS A 134 2.15 20.61 -4.87
CA CYS A 134 0.73 20.93 -4.73
C CYS A 134 -0.07 19.83 -4.03
N TRP A 135 0.54 18.67 -3.75
CA TRP A 135 -0.09 17.58 -3.03
C TRP A 135 0.60 17.39 -1.67
N PRO A 136 -0.15 17.11 -0.59
CA PRO A 136 0.46 16.75 0.66
C PRO A 136 1.19 15.42 0.54
N ILE A 137 2.30 15.28 1.27
CA ILE A 137 2.92 13.96 1.45
C ILE A 137 2.11 13.25 2.52
N LEU A 138 1.50 12.14 2.12
CA LEU A 138 0.68 11.29 2.96
C LEU A 138 1.51 10.10 3.45
N CYS A 139 1.45 9.82 4.75
CA CYS A 139 2.08 8.64 5.36
C CYS A 139 1.03 7.82 6.10
N GLY A 140 1.36 6.55 6.34
CA GLY A 140 0.59 5.73 7.27
C GLY A 140 0.55 6.34 8.66
N SER A 141 -0.57 6.20 9.37
CA SER A 141 -0.69 6.62 10.77
C SER A 141 0.35 6.01 11.73
N LYS A 142 0.97 4.90 11.34
CA LYS A 142 2.06 4.27 12.10
C LYS A 142 3.41 4.94 11.88
N CYS A 143 3.56 5.74 10.83
CA CYS A 143 4.77 6.50 10.53
C CYS A 143 4.83 7.72 11.45
N THR A 144 5.43 7.58 12.63
CA THR A 144 5.77 8.72 13.48
C THR A 144 7.01 9.44 12.94
N PRO A 145 7.02 10.78 12.85
CA PRO A 145 8.27 11.55 12.72
C PRO A 145 9.18 11.39 13.95
#